data_AF-A0A507SVE1-F1
#
_entry.id   AF-A0A507SVE1-F1
#
_cell.length_a   1.000
_cell.length_b   1.000
_cell.length_c   1.000
_cell.angle_alpha   90.00
_cell.angle_beta   90.00
_cell.angle_gamma   90.00
#
_symmetry.space_group_name_H-M   'P 1'
#
loop_
_entity.id
_entity.type
_entity.pdbx_description
1 polymer ?
#
loop_
_entity_poly.entity_id
_entity_poly.type
_entity_poly.pdbx_seq_one_letter_code
_entity_poly.pdbx_strand_id
1 'polypeptide(L)'
;MKKLSLLASVFAFSPVVMTASCFLDGTFVEKEGEWRLNELEGLENYKSIKPGSVHIEYKNQTSQEFRHKTLLPKIKDIETEIENTGASKDLVNKINNFIKRNFVIKLTALRPHKGWDTKNSYSHIHEEQLNDISKPSTKVLAFQMLLTTQPKIVFGYENGKLYFEASFASKNVDQDNTSKPQYYFKQMFEIEI
;
A
#
# COMPACT_ATOMS: atom_id res chain seq x y z
N MET A 1 -27.28 28.04 54.88
CA MET A 1 -25.97 27.42 54.63
C MET A 1 -26.16 26.16 53.78
N LYS A 2 -25.32 26.00 52.74
CA LYS A 2 -25.03 24.78 51.92
C LYS A 2 -26.20 24.24 51.05
N LYS A 3 -26.30 24.52 49.74
CA LYS A 3 -25.50 24.19 48.52
C LYS A 3 -25.64 22.74 48.02
N LEU A 4 -25.90 22.66 46.70
CA LEU A 4 -25.60 21.60 45.71
C LEU A 4 -26.54 20.38 45.71
N SER A 5 -27.04 19.86 44.59
CA SER A 5 -26.73 20.10 43.17
C SER A 5 -27.87 19.62 42.26
N LEU A 6 -28.22 20.47 41.28
CA LEU A 6 -28.78 20.10 39.99
C LEU A 6 -27.93 19.00 39.32
N LEU A 7 -28.58 18.06 38.59
CA LEU A 7 -28.12 17.36 37.37
C LEU A 7 -28.70 15.93 37.32
N ALA A 8 -29.97 15.79 36.95
CA ALA A 8 -30.53 14.50 36.51
C ALA A 8 -31.41 14.66 35.26
N SER A 9 -31.14 15.70 34.46
CA SER A 9 -31.87 16.01 33.24
C SER A 9 -30.91 16.05 32.03
N VAL A 10 -30.14 14.98 31.82
CA VAL A 10 -29.48 14.69 30.53
C VAL A 10 -29.31 13.18 30.34
N PHE A 11 -30.42 12.43 30.36
CA PHE A 11 -30.48 11.19 29.57
C PHE A 11 -31.46 11.43 28.42
N ALA A 12 -31.19 12.51 27.68
CA ALA A 12 -31.70 12.67 26.34
C ALA A 12 -31.09 11.55 25.50
N PHE A 13 -31.98 10.70 25.00
CA PHE A 13 -31.83 9.86 23.82
C PHE A 13 -30.68 10.32 22.92
N SER A 14 -29.50 9.75 23.14
CA SER A 14 -28.64 9.48 22.01
C SER A 14 -29.19 8.18 21.45
N PRO A 15 -29.84 8.15 20.27
CA PRO A 15 -29.77 6.93 19.51
C PRO A 15 -28.27 6.71 19.38
N VAL A 16 -27.76 5.66 20.03
CA VAL A 16 -26.53 5.07 19.57
C VAL A 16 -26.86 4.81 18.11
N VAL A 17 -26.34 5.66 17.24
CA VAL A 17 -26.24 5.36 15.83
C VAL A 17 -25.30 4.18 15.85
N MET A 18 -25.86 2.99 16.11
CA MET A 18 -25.38 1.75 15.58
C MET A 18 -25.50 2.02 14.09
N THR A 19 -24.46 2.65 13.54
CA THR A 19 -24.17 2.53 12.14
C THR A 19 -24.09 1.03 11.97
N ALA A 20 -25.18 0.44 11.50
CA ALA A 20 -25.18 -0.80 10.78
C ALA A 20 -24.31 -0.52 9.55
N SER A 21 -23.02 -0.44 9.79
CA SER A 21 -21.98 -0.57 8.80
C SER A 21 -22.30 -1.93 8.22
N CYS A 22 -22.85 -1.95 7.01
CA CYS A 22 -23.19 -3.18 6.34
C CYS A 22 -22.00 -4.16 6.49
N PHE A 23 -22.18 -5.18 7.34
CA PHE A 23 -21.19 -6.19 7.71
C PHE A 23 -21.08 -7.21 6.55
N LEU A 24 -20.87 -6.71 5.33
CA LEU A 24 -20.96 -7.46 4.08
C LEU A 24 -19.60 -7.86 3.49
N ASP A 25 -18.52 -7.78 4.27
CA ASP A 25 -17.19 -8.03 3.71
C ASP A 25 -16.26 -8.63 4.77
N GLY A 26 -15.84 -9.87 4.53
CA GLY A 26 -15.21 -10.79 5.47
C GLY A 26 -14.04 -10.20 6.26
N THR A 27 -13.89 -10.69 7.50
CA THR A 27 -12.68 -10.54 8.30
C THR A 27 -11.47 -10.92 7.43
N PHE A 28 -10.61 -9.94 7.16
CA PHE A 28 -9.30 -10.25 6.61
C PHE A 28 -8.43 -10.78 7.74
N VAL A 29 -7.54 -11.71 7.43
CA VAL A 29 -6.47 -12.09 8.34
C VAL A 29 -5.27 -11.18 8.04
N GLU A 30 -4.70 -10.60 9.09
CA GLU A 30 -3.50 -9.79 8.98
C GLU A 30 -2.25 -10.67 9.06
N LYS A 31 -1.30 -10.45 8.15
CA LYS A 31 0.03 -11.05 8.22
C LYS A 31 0.84 -10.40 9.32
N GLU A 32 1.17 -11.16 10.36
CA GLU A 32 2.15 -10.73 11.36
C GLU A 32 3.57 -10.70 10.76
N GLY A 33 4.35 -9.68 11.11
CA GLY A 33 5.74 -9.52 10.66
C GLY A 33 5.87 -9.16 9.17
N GLU A 34 7.10 -9.14 8.64
CA GLU A 34 7.38 -8.79 7.25
C GLU A 34 7.12 -9.94 6.27
N TRP A 35 6.70 -9.62 5.05
CA TRP A 35 6.69 -10.57 3.93
C TRP A 35 8.12 -10.85 3.45
N ARG A 36 8.37 -12.10 3.08
CA ARG A 36 9.56 -12.50 2.32
C ARG A 36 9.11 -13.20 1.03
N LEU A 37 9.64 -12.85 -0.14
CA LEU A 37 9.13 -13.39 -1.41
C LEU A 37 9.23 -14.92 -1.50
N ASN A 38 10.25 -15.53 -0.90
CA ASN A 38 10.40 -16.99 -0.89
C ASN A 38 9.33 -17.71 -0.05
N GLU A 39 8.58 -16.97 0.77
CA GLU A 39 7.45 -17.46 1.55
C GLU A 39 6.10 -17.17 0.86
N LEU A 40 6.09 -16.46 -0.28
CA LEU A 40 4.84 -16.11 -0.98
C LEU A 40 4.42 -17.18 -1.98
N GLU A 41 3.15 -17.56 -1.92
CA GLU A 41 2.54 -18.49 -2.87
C GLU A 41 1.51 -17.79 -3.77
N GLY A 42 1.30 -18.33 -4.98
CA GLY A 42 0.19 -17.92 -5.85
C GLY A 42 0.22 -16.44 -6.28
N LEU A 43 1.41 -15.92 -6.62
CA LEU A 43 1.59 -14.53 -7.05
C LEU A 43 0.92 -14.28 -8.40
N GLU A 44 -0.25 -13.63 -8.38
CA GLU A 44 -0.99 -13.22 -9.57
C GLU A 44 -0.99 -11.70 -9.69
N ASN A 45 -0.37 -11.15 -10.74
CA ASN A 45 -0.30 -9.71 -10.98
C ASN A 45 -1.69 -9.11 -11.26
N TYR A 46 -2.03 -8.02 -10.56
CA TYR A 46 -3.22 -7.15 -10.78
C TYR A 46 -4.60 -7.82 -10.71
N LYS A 47 -4.72 -9.11 -10.41
CA LYS A 47 -6.02 -9.81 -10.39
C LYS A 47 -7.08 -9.13 -9.53
N SER A 48 -6.65 -8.51 -8.44
CA SER A 48 -7.51 -7.81 -7.47
C SER A 48 -7.19 -6.31 -7.39
N ILE A 49 -6.57 -5.74 -8.41
CA ILE A 49 -6.26 -4.31 -8.49
C ILE A 49 -6.75 -3.80 -9.84
N LYS A 50 -7.47 -2.69 -9.85
CA LYS A 50 -8.03 -2.14 -11.08
C LYS A 50 -6.90 -1.84 -12.07
N PRO A 51 -6.90 -2.44 -13.28
CA PRO A 51 -5.84 -2.20 -14.25
C PRO A 51 -5.67 -0.71 -14.54
N GLY A 52 -4.43 -0.25 -14.59
CA GLY A 52 -4.11 1.16 -14.81
C GLY A 52 -4.42 2.09 -13.63
N SER A 53 -4.86 1.58 -12.46
CA SER A 53 -5.13 2.43 -11.28
C SER A 53 -3.90 2.70 -10.42
N VAL A 54 -2.78 2.02 -10.64
CA VAL A 54 -1.55 2.20 -9.83
C VAL A 54 -0.80 3.44 -10.30
N HIS A 55 -0.62 4.40 -9.39
CA HIS A 55 0.01 5.69 -9.68
C HIS A 55 1.03 6.03 -8.59
N ILE A 56 2.06 6.79 -8.95
CA ILE A 56 3.06 7.31 -8.02
C ILE A 56 3.12 8.83 -8.13
N GLU A 57 3.28 9.51 -7.00
CA GLU A 57 3.42 10.97 -6.95
C GLU A 57 4.40 11.41 -5.86
N TYR A 58 4.91 12.63 -5.95
CA TYR A 58 5.75 13.22 -4.91
C TYR A 58 4.95 13.52 -3.65
N LYS A 59 5.59 13.30 -2.49
CA LYS A 59 5.12 13.87 -1.23
C LYS A 59 5.27 15.41 -1.25
N ASN A 60 4.30 16.11 -0.69
CA ASN A 60 4.36 17.54 -0.32
C ASN A 60 4.76 18.52 -1.45
N GLN A 61 4.13 18.49 -2.62
CA GLN A 61 4.37 19.46 -3.72
C GLN A 61 5.86 19.78 -3.94
N THR A 62 6.66 18.74 -4.16
CA THR A 62 8.12 18.87 -4.30
C THR A 62 8.48 19.75 -5.51
N SER A 63 9.21 20.85 -5.28
CA SER A 63 9.66 21.77 -6.34
C SER A 63 10.71 21.14 -7.26
N GLN A 64 10.76 21.60 -8.51
CA GLN A 64 11.76 21.15 -9.48
C GLN A 64 13.20 21.35 -8.99
N GLU A 65 13.47 22.49 -8.33
CA GLU A 65 14.79 22.75 -7.74
C GLU A 65 15.17 21.71 -6.67
N PHE A 66 14.23 21.34 -5.79
CA PHE A 66 14.49 20.31 -4.79
C PHE A 66 14.77 18.95 -5.44
N ARG A 67 14.02 18.58 -6.48
CA ARG A 67 14.22 17.33 -7.21
C ARG A 67 15.63 17.27 -7.81
N HIS A 68 16.06 18.31 -8.53
CA HIS A 68 17.39 18.32 -9.13
C HIS A 68 18.54 18.50 -8.13
N LYS A 69 18.40 19.34 -7.10
CA LYS A 69 19.51 19.63 -6.17
C LYS A 69 19.62 18.63 -5.03
N THR A 70 18.53 17.94 -4.68
CA THR A 70 18.49 17.03 -3.51
C THR A 70 18.19 15.59 -3.86
N LEU A 71 17.23 15.32 -4.76
CA LEU A 71 16.84 13.95 -5.08
C LEU A 71 17.78 13.34 -6.12
N LEU A 72 18.10 14.05 -7.19
CA LEU A 72 18.97 13.55 -8.26
C LEU A 72 20.35 13.09 -7.75
N PRO A 73 21.07 13.82 -6.88
CA PRO A 73 22.33 13.32 -6.33
C PRO A 73 22.15 12.00 -5.57
N LYS A 74 21.09 11.90 -4.76
CA LYS A 74 20.79 10.66 -4.01
C LYS A 74 20.46 9.48 -4.90
N ILE A 75 19.80 9.72 -6.04
CA ILE A 75 19.50 8.69 -7.02
C ILE A 75 20.81 8.19 -7.65
N LYS A 76 21.68 9.09 -8.10
CA LYS A 76 23.00 8.74 -8.67
C LYS A 76 23.91 8.01 -7.67
N ASP A 77 23.86 8.41 -6.40
CA ASP A 77 24.59 7.72 -5.33
C ASP A 77 24.09 6.28 -5.16
N ILE A 78 22.77 6.03 -5.26
CA ILE A 78 22.18 4.70 -5.22
C ILE A 78 22.58 3.88 -6.46
N GLU A 79 22.51 4.47 -7.66
CA GLU A 79 22.91 3.79 -8.90
C GLU A 79 24.37 3.31 -8.85
N THR A 80 25.27 4.21 -8.42
CA THR A 80 26.68 3.88 -8.26
C THR A 80 26.89 2.74 -7.26
N GLU A 81 26.11 2.70 -6.19
CA GLU A 81 26.19 1.61 -5.18
C GLU A 81 25.65 0.28 -5.72
N ILE A 82 24.62 0.30 -6.58
CA ILE A 82 24.11 -0.90 -7.29
C ILE A 82 25.21 -1.50 -8.16
N GLU A 83 25.93 -0.68 -8.93
CA GLU A 83 27.01 -1.13 -9.81
C GLU A 83 28.16 -1.78 -9.04
N ASN A 84 28.48 -1.23 -7.86
CA ASN A 84 29.62 -1.68 -7.06
C ASN A 84 29.33 -2.91 -6.18
N THR A 85 28.09 -3.04 -5.68
CA THR A 85 27.79 -4.01 -4.61
C THR A 85 26.69 -5.02 -4.95
N GLY A 86 25.98 -4.84 -6.07
CA GLY A 86 24.82 -5.66 -6.41
C GLY A 86 23.67 -5.49 -5.41
N ALA A 87 22.84 -6.51 -5.22
CA ALA A 87 21.61 -6.44 -4.42
C ALA A 87 21.82 -6.68 -2.92
N SER A 88 22.67 -5.88 -2.27
CA SER A 88 22.88 -5.99 -0.82
C SER A 88 21.64 -5.58 -0.01
N LYS A 89 21.46 -6.13 1.19
CA LYS A 89 20.33 -5.81 2.07
C LYS A 89 20.29 -4.33 2.45
N ASP A 90 21.45 -3.73 2.71
CA ASP A 90 21.57 -2.33 3.10
C ASP A 90 21.18 -1.40 1.95
N LEU A 91 21.61 -1.72 0.73
CA LEU A 91 21.22 -0.99 -0.47
C LEU A 91 19.70 -1.05 -0.70
N VAL A 92 19.09 -2.23 -0.55
CA VAL A 92 17.63 -2.36 -0.68
C VAL A 92 16.91 -1.52 0.38
N ASN A 93 17.38 -1.53 1.63
CA ASN A 93 16.81 -0.69 2.68
C ASN A 93 16.95 0.80 2.34
N LYS A 94 18.10 1.22 1.78
CA LYS A 94 18.33 2.59 1.32
C LYS A 94 17.34 2.99 0.23
N ILE A 95 17.12 2.13 -0.77
CA ILE A 95 16.12 2.36 -1.83
C ILE A 95 14.70 2.42 -1.25
N ASN A 96 14.33 1.46 -0.39
CA ASN A 96 13.04 1.42 0.27
C ASN A 96 12.76 2.72 1.04
N ASN A 97 13.74 3.19 1.80
CA ASN A 97 13.64 4.43 2.57
C ASN A 97 13.58 5.66 1.67
N PHE A 98 14.36 5.71 0.59
CA PHE A 98 14.29 6.77 -0.40
C PHE A 98 12.89 6.86 -1.00
N ILE A 99 12.31 5.73 -1.44
CA ILE A 99 10.98 5.71 -2.04
C ILE A 99 9.93 6.15 -1.03
N LYS A 100 9.90 5.50 0.14
CA LYS A 100 8.93 5.78 1.21
C LYS A 100 9.01 7.24 1.68
N ARG A 101 10.18 7.87 1.69
CA ARG A 101 10.33 9.25 2.15
C ARG A 101 9.82 10.27 1.14
N ASN A 102 9.95 10.00 -0.15
CA ASN A 102 9.75 11.01 -1.19
C ASN A 102 8.48 10.82 -2.02
N PHE A 103 7.92 9.61 -2.06
CA PHE A 103 6.78 9.29 -2.93
C PHE A 103 5.61 8.67 -2.18
N VAL A 104 4.41 8.89 -2.72
CA VAL A 104 3.18 8.20 -2.38
C VAL A 104 2.78 7.32 -3.55
N ILE A 105 2.42 6.07 -3.29
CA ILE A 105 1.86 5.17 -4.29
C ILE A 105 0.38 5.00 -3.99
N LYS A 106 -0.45 5.16 -5.01
CA LYS A 106 -1.92 5.07 -4.98
C LYS A 106 -2.39 3.94 -5.86
N LEU A 107 -3.52 3.32 -5.51
CA LEU A 107 -4.18 2.32 -6.36
C LEU A 107 -5.67 2.21 -6.05
N THR A 108 -6.41 1.48 -6.90
CA THR A 108 -7.77 1.03 -6.60
C THR A 108 -7.78 -0.49 -6.45
N ALA A 109 -8.08 -0.98 -5.26
CA ALA A 109 -8.22 -2.40 -4.98
C ALA A 109 -9.63 -2.87 -5.34
N LEU A 110 -9.72 -4.03 -5.98
CA LEU A 110 -10.98 -4.67 -6.37
C LEU A 110 -11.34 -5.73 -5.33
N ARG A 111 -12.48 -5.54 -4.68
CA ARG A 111 -13.03 -6.44 -3.67
C ARG A 111 -14.26 -7.15 -4.24
N PRO A 112 -14.13 -8.37 -4.77
CA PRO A 112 -15.31 -9.16 -5.09
C PRO A 112 -16.03 -9.50 -3.78
N HIS A 113 -17.32 -9.18 -3.69
CA HIS A 113 -18.15 -9.62 -2.56
C HIS A 113 -19.35 -10.39 -3.08
N LYS A 114 -19.85 -11.32 -2.26
CA LYS A 114 -21.10 -12.00 -2.56
C LYS A 114 -22.21 -10.96 -2.40
N GLY A 115 -22.91 -10.64 -3.49
CA GLY A 115 -24.12 -9.84 -3.38
C GLY A 115 -25.18 -10.61 -2.60
N TRP A 116 -26.27 -9.91 -2.28
CA TRP A 116 -27.40 -10.49 -1.54
C TRP A 116 -28.07 -11.64 -2.32
N ASP A 117 -27.91 -11.70 -3.64
CA ASP A 117 -28.54 -12.71 -4.47
C ASP A 117 -28.02 -14.12 -4.18
N THR A 118 -28.96 -14.98 -3.80
CA THR A 118 -28.86 -16.27 -3.12
C THR A 118 -28.23 -17.41 -3.95
N LYS A 119 -27.40 -17.10 -4.95
CA LYS A 119 -26.84 -18.09 -5.90
C LYS A 119 -25.31 -18.05 -6.06
N ASN A 120 -24.56 -17.76 -4.99
CA ASN A 120 -23.10 -17.95 -4.92
C ASN A 120 -22.24 -17.25 -6.00
N SER A 121 -22.83 -16.43 -6.85
CA SER A 121 -22.15 -15.60 -7.84
C SER A 121 -21.76 -14.26 -7.19
N TYR A 122 -20.49 -13.88 -7.31
CA TYR A 122 -20.06 -12.51 -7.01
C TYR A 122 -20.77 -11.56 -7.98
N SER A 123 -21.87 -10.92 -7.53
CA SER A 123 -22.67 -10.04 -8.40
C SER A 123 -22.16 -8.60 -8.42
N HIS A 124 -21.24 -8.24 -7.52
CA HIS A 124 -20.71 -6.89 -7.38
C HIS A 124 -19.22 -6.90 -7.00
N ILE A 125 -18.48 -5.95 -7.57
CA ILE A 125 -17.08 -5.67 -7.24
C ILE A 125 -17.03 -4.29 -6.60
N HIS A 126 -16.58 -4.22 -5.35
CA HIS A 126 -16.30 -2.95 -4.68
C HIS A 126 -14.92 -2.43 -5.11
N GLU A 127 -14.84 -1.13 -5.38
CA GLU A 127 -13.60 -0.42 -5.65
C GLU A 127 -13.18 0.36 -4.40
N GLU A 128 -12.02 0.02 -3.83
CA GLU A 128 -11.44 0.73 -2.68
C GLU A 128 -10.25 1.57 -3.17
N GLN A 129 -10.37 2.89 -3.09
CA GLN A 129 -9.29 3.80 -3.47
C GLN A 129 -8.31 3.96 -2.31
N LEU A 130 -7.05 3.61 -2.55
CA LEU A 130 -5.96 3.77 -1.60
C LEU A 130 -5.11 4.96 -2.02
N ASN A 131 -5.15 6.02 -1.21
CA ASN A 131 -4.38 7.24 -1.44
C ASN A 131 -2.92 7.18 -0.96
N ASP A 132 -2.55 6.13 -0.22
CA ASP A 132 -1.17 5.81 0.16
C ASP A 132 -1.14 4.34 0.58
N ILE A 133 -0.65 3.46 -0.31
CA ILE A 133 -0.65 2.01 -0.06
C ILE A 133 0.25 1.62 1.13
N SER A 134 1.14 2.49 1.59
CA SER A 134 2.01 2.20 2.75
C SER A 134 1.30 2.39 4.09
N LYS A 135 0.10 2.99 4.08
CA LYS A 135 -0.73 3.22 5.27
C LYS A 135 -1.88 2.22 5.31
N PRO A 136 -2.28 1.75 6.51
CA PRO A 136 -3.42 0.86 6.63
C PRO A 136 -4.73 1.57 6.22
N SER A 137 -5.51 0.94 5.33
CA SER A 137 -6.93 1.26 5.13
C SER A 137 -7.80 0.31 5.97
N THR A 138 -9.05 0.71 6.19
CA THR A 138 -10.04 -0.09 6.91
C THR A 138 -10.38 -1.43 6.22
N LYS A 139 -10.19 -1.53 4.91
CA LYS A 139 -10.57 -2.71 4.10
C LYS A 139 -9.41 -3.37 3.38
N VAL A 140 -8.35 -2.62 3.14
CA VAL A 140 -7.11 -3.11 2.55
C VAL A 140 -6.01 -2.57 3.46
N LEU A 141 -5.40 -3.46 4.24
CA LEU A 141 -4.27 -3.11 5.11
C LEU A 141 -3.11 -2.54 4.28
N ALA A 142 -2.04 -2.13 4.95
CA ALA A 142 -0.87 -1.61 4.26
C ALA A 142 -0.25 -2.64 3.30
N PHE A 143 0.31 -2.17 2.21
CA PHE A 143 1.18 -2.92 1.32
C PHE A 143 2.62 -2.82 1.80
N GLN A 144 3.33 -3.94 1.75
CA GLN A 144 4.77 -3.99 1.90
C GLN A 144 5.42 -4.00 0.52
N MET A 145 6.40 -3.12 0.32
CA MET A 145 7.27 -3.11 -0.85
C MET A 145 8.38 -4.16 -0.70
N LEU A 146 8.58 -4.97 -1.74
CA LEU A 146 9.43 -6.17 -1.74
C LEU A 146 10.53 -6.04 -2.80
N LEU A 147 11.44 -5.08 -2.59
CA LEU A 147 12.63 -4.91 -3.43
C LEU A 147 13.74 -5.91 -3.12
N THR A 148 13.75 -6.51 -1.92
CA THR A 148 14.82 -7.37 -1.37
C THR A 148 15.02 -8.69 -2.10
N THR A 149 14.25 -8.92 -3.14
CA THR A 149 13.90 -10.25 -3.60
C THR A 149 13.81 -10.30 -5.13
N GLN A 150 14.17 -9.23 -5.82
CA GLN A 150 14.37 -9.25 -7.26
C GLN A 150 15.79 -9.78 -7.57
N PRO A 151 15.96 -10.66 -8.56
CA PRO A 151 17.27 -11.19 -8.94
C PRO A 151 18.24 -10.09 -9.42
N LYS A 152 17.69 -8.96 -9.85
CA LYS A 152 18.40 -7.74 -10.20
C LYS A 152 17.58 -6.56 -9.69
N ILE A 153 18.24 -5.60 -9.03
CA ILE A 153 17.60 -4.33 -8.67
C ILE A 153 17.48 -3.50 -9.94
N VAL A 154 16.24 -3.16 -10.32
CA VAL A 154 16.00 -2.16 -11.36
C VAL A 154 15.68 -0.84 -10.69
N PHE A 155 16.66 0.06 -10.68
CA PHE A 155 16.56 1.40 -10.15
C PHE A 155 17.58 2.26 -10.90
N GLY A 156 17.18 3.43 -11.39
CA GLY A 156 18.12 4.36 -12.00
C GLY A 156 17.51 5.65 -12.53
N TYR A 157 18.32 6.43 -13.23
CA TYR A 157 17.98 7.72 -13.77
C TYR A 157 18.38 7.83 -15.24
N GLU A 158 17.39 8.04 -16.10
CA GLU A 158 17.63 8.24 -17.53
C GLU A 158 16.61 9.24 -18.08
N ASN A 159 17.03 10.09 -19.04
CA ASN A 159 16.14 11.00 -19.77
C ASN A 159 15.27 11.90 -18.86
N GLY A 160 15.83 12.39 -17.75
CA GLY A 160 15.09 13.25 -16.82
C GLY A 160 14.18 12.49 -15.85
N LYS A 161 14.15 11.15 -15.89
CA LYS A 161 13.26 10.35 -15.05
C LYS A 161 14.01 9.39 -14.15
N LEU A 162 13.58 9.30 -12.90
CA LEU A 162 13.82 8.16 -12.04
C LEU A 162 12.95 6.99 -12.53
N TYR A 163 13.54 5.82 -12.72
CA TYR A 163 12.81 4.58 -12.92
C TYR A 163 13.15 3.57 -11.83
N PHE A 164 12.17 2.78 -11.41
CA PHE A 164 12.42 1.60 -10.57
C PHE A 164 11.32 0.56 -10.70
N GLU A 165 11.69 -0.72 -10.58
CA GLU A 165 10.73 -1.83 -10.55
C GLU A 165 10.51 -2.27 -9.11
N ALA A 166 9.25 -2.39 -8.67
CA ALA A 166 8.93 -2.87 -7.34
C ALA A 166 7.74 -3.84 -7.33
N SER A 167 7.83 -4.84 -6.46
CA SER A 167 6.72 -5.72 -6.11
C SER A 167 6.10 -5.27 -4.79
N PHE A 168 4.78 -5.37 -4.67
CA PHE A 168 4.02 -5.01 -3.48
C PHE A 168 3.07 -6.13 -3.13
N ALA A 169 2.98 -6.44 -1.84
CA ALA A 169 2.02 -7.39 -1.29
C ALA A 169 1.26 -6.76 -0.12
N SER A 170 -0.07 -6.89 -0.10
CA SER A 170 -0.88 -6.44 1.04
C SER A 170 -0.59 -7.26 2.28
N LYS A 171 -0.75 -6.66 3.47
CA LYS A 171 -0.79 -7.39 4.74
C LYS A 171 -2.05 -8.24 4.94
N ASN A 172 -3.06 -8.09 4.09
CA ASN A 172 -4.17 -9.03 4.01
C ASN A 172 -3.66 -10.36 3.44
N VAL A 173 -3.93 -11.46 4.14
CA VAL A 173 -3.71 -12.81 3.62
C VAL A 173 -5.02 -13.44 3.17
N ASP A 174 -4.90 -14.42 2.28
CA ASP A 174 -6.01 -15.30 1.91
C ASP A 174 -6.55 -16.00 3.16
N GLN A 175 -7.88 -16.14 3.25
CA GLN A 175 -8.53 -16.71 4.45
C GLN A 175 -8.07 -18.16 4.72
N ASP A 176 -7.70 -18.89 3.68
CA ASP A 176 -7.33 -20.30 3.76
C ASP A 176 -5.80 -20.50 3.73
N ASN A 177 -5.02 -19.46 3.39
CA ASN A 177 -3.55 -19.56 3.27
C ASN A 177 -2.83 -18.25 3.67
N THR A 178 -2.13 -18.29 4.81
CA THR A 178 -1.38 -17.14 5.36
C THR A 178 -0.09 -16.80 4.60
N SER A 179 0.35 -17.67 3.68
CA SER A 179 1.47 -17.45 2.77
C SER A 179 1.05 -16.77 1.45
N LYS A 180 -0.25 -16.62 1.21
CA LYS A 180 -0.78 -15.99 0.00
C LYS A 180 -1.34 -14.59 0.32
N PRO A 181 -0.74 -13.51 -0.22
CA PRO A 181 -1.29 -12.18 -0.04
C PRO A 181 -2.58 -12.02 -0.86
N GLN A 182 -3.57 -11.33 -0.30
CA GLN A 182 -4.83 -11.05 -0.99
C GLN A 182 -4.63 -10.16 -2.23
N TYR A 183 -3.68 -9.24 -2.15
CA TYR A 183 -3.32 -8.33 -3.24
C TYR A 183 -1.82 -8.38 -3.48
N TYR A 184 -1.46 -8.59 -4.75
CA TYR A 184 -0.09 -8.52 -5.22
C TYR A 184 -0.02 -7.78 -6.56
N PHE A 185 1.02 -6.97 -6.72
CA PHE A 185 1.36 -6.42 -8.02
C PHE A 185 2.85 -6.15 -8.13
N LYS A 186 3.37 -6.26 -9.35
CA LYS A 186 4.70 -5.84 -9.75
C LYS A 186 4.59 -4.76 -10.82
N GLN A 187 5.25 -3.63 -10.61
CA GLN A 187 5.19 -2.50 -11.54
C GLN A 187 6.54 -1.81 -11.71
N MET A 188 6.82 -1.41 -12.94
CA MET A 188 7.81 -0.37 -13.25
C MET A 188 7.19 1.01 -13.02
N PHE A 189 7.88 1.84 -12.24
CA PHE A 189 7.53 3.24 -12.05
C PHE A 189 8.51 4.12 -12.80
N GLU A 190 8.00 5.21 -13.36
CA GLU A 190 8.78 6.29 -13.94
C GLU A 190 8.30 7.62 -13.34
N ILE A 191 9.21 8.43 -12.82
CA ILE A 191 8.90 9.74 -12.24
C ILE A 191 9.88 10.78 -12.76
N GLU A 192 9.36 11.89 -13.28
CA GLU A 192 10.16 13.04 -13.71
C GLU A 192 10.83 13.75 -12.53
N ILE A 193 12.17 13.84 -12.59
CA ILE A 193 13.04 14.47 -11.60
C ILE A 193 13.38 15.89 -12.04
#